data_AF-A0AAW8E1F7-F1
#
_entry.id   AF-A0AAW8E1F7-F1
#
_cell.length_a   1.000
_cell.length_b   1.000
_cell.length_c   1.000
_cell.angle_alpha   90.00
_cell.angle_beta   90.00
_cell.angle_gamma   90.00
#
_symmetry.space_group_name_H-M   'P 1'
#
loop_
_entity.id
_entity.type
_entity.pdbx_description
1 polymer ?
#
loop_
_entity_poly.entity_id
_entity_poly.type
_entity_poly.pdbx_seq_one_letter_code
_entity_poly.pdbx_strand_id
1 'polypeptide(L)'
;MAYAAYREHPSVVRSPIAPRTTQFHVLDVTVCCADALRVRRSIAACAEAGVVRCEPLLHACSSQESDAPCVRLMIRFPTARYAEVLHRLIECVPSGEIGRLMSWRDHLARCGLRHGH
;
A
#
# COMPACT_ATOMS: atom_id res chain seq x y z
N MET A 1 16.62 -29.04 -19.98
CA MET A 1 16.04 -27.69 -19.88
C MET A 1 14.81 -27.77 -19.01
N ALA A 2 14.88 -27.30 -17.77
CA ALA A 2 13.78 -27.39 -16.82
C ALA A 2 12.92 -26.13 -16.91
N TYR A 3 11.71 -26.26 -17.49
CA TYR A 3 10.69 -25.21 -17.41
C TYR A 3 10.14 -25.20 -15.99
N ALA A 4 10.19 -24.05 -15.32
CA ALA A 4 9.57 -23.87 -14.01
C ALA A 4 8.05 -23.94 -14.15
N ALA A 5 7.47 -25.12 -13.93
CA ALA A 5 6.04 -25.29 -13.74
C ALA A 5 5.68 -24.71 -12.36
N TYR A 6 5.13 -23.49 -12.34
CA TYR A 6 4.51 -22.94 -11.16
C TYR A 6 3.40 -23.89 -10.73
N ARG A 7 3.62 -24.63 -9.63
CA ARG A 7 2.57 -25.41 -9.00
C ARG A 7 1.50 -24.45 -8.51
N GLU A 8 0.32 -24.55 -9.11
CA GLU A 8 -0.90 -24.00 -8.56
C GLU A 8 -1.03 -24.47 -7.11
N HIS A 9 -1.01 -23.53 -6.16
CA HIS A 9 -1.21 -23.84 -4.75
C HIS A 9 -2.65 -24.35 -4.58
N PRO A 10 -2.86 -25.61 -4.18
CA PRO A 10 -4.19 -26.11 -3.97
C PRO A 10 -4.76 -25.45 -2.70
N SER A 11 -5.97 -24.89 -2.84
CA SER A 11 -6.84 -24.45 -1.76
C SER A 11 -6.34 -23.31 -0.86
N VAL A 12 -6.31 -22.08 -1.39
CA VAL A 12 -6.91 -20.99 -0.59
C VAL A 12 -8.40 -21.18 -0.73
N VAL A 13 -9.02 -21.77 0.30
CA VAL A 13 -10.48 -21.75 0.46
C VAL A 13 -10.89 -20.28 0.33
N ARG A 14 -11.46 -19.93 -0.81
CA ARG A 14 -12.23 -18.69 -0.97
C ARG A 14 -13.44 -18.88 -0.07
N SER A 15 -13.29 -18.57 1.21
CA SER A 15 -14.44 -18.38 2.08
C SER A 15 -15.33 -17.40 1.33
N PRO A 16 -16.63 -17.69 1.10
CA PRO A 16 -17.56 -16.71 0.60
C PRO A 16 -17.81 -15.75 1.74
N ILE A 17 -16.84 -14.88 2.03
CA ILE A 17 -17.10 -13.68 2.79
C ILE A 17 -18.13 -12.97 1.95
N ALA A 18 -19.34 -12.86 2.50
CA ALA A 18 -20.47 -12.15 1.93
C ALA A 18 -19.99 -10.89 1.19
N PRO A 19 -20.69 -10.45 0.11
CA PRO A 19 -20.34 -9.22 -0.59
C PRO A 19 -20.67 -8.03 0.32
N ARG A 20 -19.87 -7.82 1.37
CA ARG A 20 -19.65 -6.49 1.88
C ARG A 20 -18.95 -5.84 0.73
N THR A 21 -19.60 -4.88 0.10
CA THR A 21 -19.00 -3.96 -0.86
C THR A 21 -17.96 -3.11 -0.11
N THR A 22 -16.95 -3.75 0.47
CA THR A 22 -15.82 -3.10 1.12
C THR A 22 -15.00 -2.52 -0.01
N GLN A 23 -15.30 -1.26 -0.32
CA GLN A 23 -14.55 -0.49 -1.28
C GLN A 23 -13.17 -0.26 -0.69
N PHE A 24 -12.19 -0.94 -1.27
CA PHE A 24 -10.79 -0.74 -0.92
C PHE A 24 -10.28 0.53 -1.59
N HIS A 25 -9.52 1.29 -0.84
CA HIS A 25 -8.80 2.47 -1.30
C HIS A 25 -7.30 2.23 -1.14
N VAL A 26 -6.53 2.96 -1.94
CA VAL A 26 -5.07 2.97 -1.89
C VAL A 26 -4.62 4.38 -1.61
N LEU A 27 -3.87 4.57 -0.53
CA LEU A 27 -3.22 5.83 -0.19
C LEU A 27 -1.75 5.77 -0.57
N ASP A 28 -1.30 6.78 -1.28
CA ASP A 28 0.10 7.03 -1.52
C ASP A 28 0.69 7.82 -0.34
N VAL A 29 1.78 7.31 0.24
CA VAL A 29 2.52 8.00 1.30
C VAL A 29 3.99 8.00 0.93
N THR A 30 4.60 9.17 0.87
CA THR A 30 6.04 9.32 0.65
C THR A 30 6.72 9.48 1.99
N VAL A 31 7.71 8.63 2.27
CA VAL A 31 8.50 8.67 3.49
C VAL A 31 9.97 8.49 3.18
N CYS A 32 10.86 8.93 4.07
CA CYS A 32 12.27 8.58 3.99
C CYS A 32 12.46 7.06 4.02
N CYS A 33 13.45 6.55 3.30
CA CYS A 33 13.82 5.12 3.30
C CYS A 33 13.96 4.55 4.71
N ALA A 34 14.53 5.32 5.64
CA ALA A 34 14.75 4.91 7.03
C ALA A 34 13.46 4.59 7.78
N ASP A 35 12.37 5.32 7.48
CA ASP A 35 11.09 5.17 8.16
C ASP A 35 10.15 4.16 7.46
N ALA A 36 10.48 3.74 6.24
CA ALA A 36 9.65 2.82 5.47
C ALA A 36 9.36 1.50 6.21
N LEU A 37 10.33 0.95 6.94
CA LEU A 37 10.13 -0.27 7.74
C LEU A 37 9.16 -0.02 8.91
N ARG A 38 9.24 1.14 9.56
CA ARG A 38 8.37 1.51 10.67
C ARG A 38 6.92 1.62 10.20
N VAL A 39 6.70 2.28 9.07
CA VAL A 39 5.37 2.41 8.44
C VAL A 39 4.80 1.03 8.10
N ARG A 40 5.61 0.16 7.47
CA ARG A 40 5.18 -1.21 7.12
C ARG A 40 4.76 -2.03 8.34
N ARG A 41 5.51 -1.93 9.44
CA ARG A 41 5.19 -2.63 10.69
C ARG A 41 3.92 -2.09 11.34
N SER A 42 3.75 -0.77 11.36
CA SER A 42 2.56 -0.12 11.92
C SER A 42 1.30 -0.51 11.15
N ILE A 43 1.35 -0.45 9.82
CA ILE A 43 0.22 -0.84 8.96
C ILE A 43 -0.08 -2.33 9.06
N ALA A 44 0.95 -3.19 9.19
CA ALA A 44 0.74 -4.62 9.37
C ALA A 44 -0.01 -4.95 10.67
N ALA A 45 0.00 -4.06 11.67
CA ALA A 45 -0.79 -4.20 12.89
C ALA A 45 -2.26 -3.77 12.71
N CYS A 46 -2.60 -3.03 11.65
CA CYS A 46 -3.96 -2.62 11.34
C CYS A 46 -4.70 -3.73 10.57
N ALA A 47 -5.86 -4.15 11.09
CA ALA A 47 -6.68 -5.16 10.44
C ALA A 47 -7.16 -4.68 9.05
N GLU A 48 -7.01 -5.55 8.05
CA GLU A 48 -7.41 -5.32 6.65
C GLU A 48 -6.63 -4.21 5.90
N ALA A 49 -5.65 -3.57 6.55
CA ALA A 49 -4.73 -2.62 5.93
C ALA A 49 -3.39 -3.30 5.58
N GLY A 50 -2.78 -2.90 4.47
CA GLY A 50 -1.54 -3.50 4.02
C GLY A 50 -0.80 -2.66 2.99
N VAL A 51 0.52 -2.71 3.02
CA VAL A 51 1.36 -2.09 1.99
C VAL A 51 1.39 -3.00 0.77
N VAL A 52 0.90 -2.51 -0.35
CA VAL A 52 0.79 -3.25 -1.62
C VAL A 52 2.01 -3.04 -2.48
N ARG A 53 2.57 -1.83 -2.47
CA ARG A 53 3.73 -1.47 -3.29
C ARG A 53 4.64 -0.51 -2.54
N CYS A 54 5.92 -0.65 -2.79
CA CYS A 54 6.99 0.15 -2.25
C CYS A 54 7.85 0.57 -3.43
N GLU A 55 7.82 1.85 -3.80
CA GLU A 55 8.50 2.38 -4.97
C GLU A 55 9.55 3.42 -4.52
N PRO A 56 10.85 3.19 -4.76
CA PRO A 56 11.87 4.17 -4.45
C PRO A 56 11.75 5.36 -5.39
N LEU A 57 11.71 6.57 -4.84
CA LEU A 57 11.74 7.81 -5.60
C LEU A 57 13.22 8.18 -5.80
N LEU A 58 13.76 7.81 -6.97
CA LEU A 58 15.17 8.03 -7.32
C LEU A 58 15.50 9.50 -7.63
N HIS A 59 14.49 10.30 -7.93
CA HIS A 59 14.62 11.75 -8.11
C HIS A 59 13.65 12.40 -7.15
N ALA A 60 14.17 13.02 -6.10
CA ALA A 60 13.38 13.80 -5.17
C ALA A 60 12.69 14.90 -5.99
N CYS A 61 11.37 14.78 -6.18
CA CYS A 61 10.58 15.94 -6.54
C CYS A 61 10.66 16.89 -5.34
N SER A 62 11.60 17.83 -5.46
CA SER A 62 11.89 18.98 -4.61
C SER A 62 10.69 19.48 -3.81
N SER A 63 10.57 19.05 -2.55
CA SER A 63 9.69 19.64 -1.52
C SER A 63 10.23 19.38 -0.11
N GLN A 64 11.01 18.31 0.09
CA GLN A 64 11.76 18.10 1.33
C GLN A 64 13.18 18.68 1.23
N GLU A 65 13.57 19.43 2.26
CA GLU A 65 14.89 20.05 2.46
C GLU A 65 16.03 19.04 2.71
N SER A 66 15.77 17.74 2.51
CA SER A 66 16.69 16.66 2.82
C SER A 66 16.99 15.84 1.56
N ASP A 67 18.27 15.69 1.24
CA ASP A 67 18.82 14.91 0.11
C ASP A 67 18.74 13.38 0.35
N ALA A 68 17.92 12.95 1.31
CA ALA A 68 17.77 11.56 1.69
C ALA A 68 16.86 10.81 0.69
N PRO A 69 17.14 9.54 0.38
CA PRO A 69 16.31 8.76 -0.52
C PRO A 69 14.91 8.55 0.07
N CYS A 70 13.89 8.91 -0.72
CA CYS A 70 12.49 8.77 -0.36
C CYS A 70 11.87 7.54 -1.04
N VAL A 71 10.83 7.00 -0.41
CA VAL A 71 10.06 5.85 -0.88
C VAL A 71 8.59 6.19 -0.83
N ARG A 72 7.90 5.89 -1.92
CA ARG A 72 6.44 5.92 -2.00
C ARG A 72 5.88 4.55 -1.61
N LEU A 73 5.15 4.54 -0.51
CA LEU A 73 4.40 3.39 -0.04
C LEU A 73 2.94 3.52 -0.48
N MET A 74 2.41 2.48 -1.10
CA MET A 74 1.02 2.41 -1.52
C MET A 74 0.28 1.48 -0.55
N ILE A 75 -0.61 2.06 0.24
CA ILE A 75 -1.27 1.38 1.37
C ILE A 75 -2.71 1.12 1.00
N ARG A 76 -3.11 -0.15 0.95
CA ARG A 76 -4.49 -0.55 0.75
C ARG A 76 -5.20 -0.68 2.09
N PHE A 77 -6.42 -0.17 2.18
CA PHE A 77 -7.30 -0.35 3.34
C PHE A 77 -8.79 -0.19 2.94
N PRO A 78 -9.75 -0.68 3.74
CA PRO A 78 -11.16 -0.37 3.59
C PRO A 78 -11.48 1.09 3.98
N THR A 79 -12.42 1.76 3.30
CA THR A 79 -12.80 3.17 3.60
C THR A 79 -13.10 3.42 5.09
N ALA A 80 -13.75 2.46 5.76
CA ALA A 80 -14.10 2.57 7.18
C ALA A 80 -12.88 2.70 8.12
N ARG A 81 -11.68 2.30 7.65
CA ARG A 81 -10.43 2.32 8.41
C ARG A 81 -9.50 3.47 8.04
N TYR A 82 -9.96 4.41 7.20
CA TYR A 82 -9.14 5.55 6.76
C TYR A 82 -8.58 6.37 7.92
N ALA A 83 -9.42 6.75 8.89
CA ALA A 83 -9.00 7.55 10.03
C ALA A 83 -7.97 6.83 10.91
N GLU A 84 -8.15 5.52 11.12
CA GLU A 84 -7.23 4.69 11.91
C GLU A 84 -5.85 4.58 11.25
N VAL A 85 -5.82 4.30 9.94
CA VAL A 85 -4.58 4.24 9.15
C VAL A 85 -3.89 5.60 9.14
N LEU A 86 -4.62 6.69 8.94
CA LEU A 86 -4.08 8.04 8.91
C LEU A 86 -3.47 8.42 10.28
N HIS A 87 -4.17 8.14 11.37
CA HIS A 87 -3.68 8.42 12.72
C HIS A 87 -2.38 7.65 13.01
N ARG A 88 -2.33 6.36 12.67
CA ARG A 88 -1.13 5.53 12.81
C ARG A 88 0.04 6.03 11.97
N LEU A 89 -0.22 6.53 10.76
CA LEU A 89 0.82 7.10 9.90
C LEU A 89 1.42 8.36 10.53
N ILE A 90 0.57 9.27 11.03
CA ILE A 90 1.01 10.51 11.66
C ILE A 90 1.79 10.22 12.96
N GLU A 91 1.33 9.25 13.76
CA GLU A 91 2.05 8.82 14.97
C GLU A 91 3.43 8.21 14.65
N CYS A 92 3.53 7.43 13.57
CA CYS A 92 4.75 6.70 13.24
C CYS A 92 5.78 7.54 12.46
N VAL A 93 5.31 8.41 11.57
CA VAL A 93 6.14 9.23 10.68
C VAL A 93 5.51 10.62 10.53
N PRO A 94 5.83 11.55 11.44
CA PRO A 94 5.31 12.92 11.36
C PRO A 94 5.89 13.71 10.18
N SER A 95 7.02 13.28 9.62
CA SER A 95 7.68 13.86 8.44
C SER A 95 7.18 13.30 7.11
N GLY A 96 6.22 12.37 7.12
CA GLY A 96 5.72 11.70 5.94
C GLY A 96 4.77 12.58 5.14
N GLU A 97 4.93 12.60 3.81
CA GLU A 97 4.02 13.30 2.91
C GLU A 97 2.87 12.37 2.53
N ILE A 98 1.65 12.79 2.86
CA ILE A 98 0.44 12.09 2.45
C ILE A 98 0.08 12.56 1.04
N GLY A 99 0.15 11.64 0.10
CA GLY A 99 -0.14 11.88 -1.30
C GLY A 99 -1.60 11.61 -1.67
N ARG A 100 -1.78 11.00 -2.83
CA ARG A 100 -3.10 10.77 -3.44
C ARG A 100 -3.82 9.60 -2.79
N LEU A 101 -5.12 9.78 -2.55
CA LEU A 101 -6.06 8.69 -2.28
C LEU A 101 -6.71 8.25 -3.59
N MET A 102 -6.73 6.94 -3.85
CA MET A 102 -7.23 6.34 -5.07
C MET A 102 -8.16 5.16 -4.77
N SER A 103 -9.11 4.88 -5.67
CA SER A 103 -9.87 3.63 -5.59
C SER A 103 -8.95 2.45 -5.94
N TRP A 104 -9.27 1.26 -5.42
CA TRP A 104 -8.56 0.03 -5.78
C TRP A 104 -8.57 -0.22 -7.30
N ARG A 105 -9.68 0.09 -7.97
CA ARG A 105 -9.83 -0.07 -9.42
C ARG A 105 -8.87 0.84 -10.18
N ASP A 106 -8.74 2.10 -9.76
CA ASP A 106 -7.83 3.06 -10.41
C ASP A 106 -6.36 2.69 -10.17
N HIS A 107 -6.04 2.18 -8.96
CA HIS A 107 -4.71 1.66 -8.65
C HIS A 107 -4.35 0.47 -9.54
N LEU A 108 -5.26 -0.48 -9.72
CA LEU A 108 -5.08 -1.63 -10.60
C LEU A 108 -4.91 -1.21 -12.06
N ALA A 109 -5.73 -0.25 -12.54
CA ALA A 109 -5.60 0.31 -13.87
C ALA A 109 -4.23 0.97 -14.10
N ARG A 110 -3.72 1.72 -13.11
CA ARG A 110 -2.37 2.29 -13.13
C ARG A 110 -1.27 1.24 -13.16
N CYS A 111 -1.46 0.13 -12.46
CA CYS A 111 -0.53 -0.99 -12.46
C CYS A 111 -0.62 -1.85 -13.74
N GLY A 112 -1.51 -1.53 -14.69
CA GLY A 112 -1.74 -2.33 -15.90
C GLY A 112 -2.53 -3.62 -15.66
N LEU A 113 -3.00 -3.86 -14.44
CA LEU A 113 -3.71 -5.06 -14.02
C LEU A 113 -5.23 -4.82 -14.16
N ARG A 114 -5.77 -4.92 -15.37
CA ARG A 114 -7.19 -4.66 -15.66
C ARG A 114 -8.20 -5.66 -15.04
N HIS A 115 -7.76 -6.66 -14.27
CA HIS A 115 -8.58 -7.84 -13.90
C HIS A 115 -8.54 -8.22 -12.40
N GLY A 116 -8.64 -7.25 -11.48
CA GLY A 116 -8.87 -7.55 -10.06
C GLY A 116 -10.33 -7.31 -9.69
N HIS A 117 -11.17 -8.33 -9.88
CA HIS A 117 -12.57 -8.34 -9.46
C HIS A 117 -12.72 -8.78 -8.01
#